data_AF-A0ABC8L3B2-F1
#
_entry.id   AF-A0ABC8L3B2-F1
#
_cell.length_a   1.000
_cell.length_b   1.000
_cell.length_c   1.000
_cell.angle_alpha   90.00
_cell.angle_beta   90.00
_cell.angle_gamma   90.00
#
_symmetry.space_group_name_H-M   'P 1'
#
loop_
_entity.id
_entity.type
_entity.pdbx_description
1 polymer ?
#
loop_
_entity_poly.entity_id
_entity_poly.type
_entity_poly.pdbx_seq_one_letter_code
_entity_poly.pdbx_strand_id
1 'polypeptide(L)'
;MLQHVTDLSGRETLVPITGGMKVKADRDESSPYAAMLAAQDVAQRCKELGITAMHVKLRATGGNKTKTPGPGAQSALRALARSGMKIGRIEDVTPIPTDSTRRKGGIRGRRLCFIFWLQLEDPFMESSLCLALYLLHLCVVVVNSEQICSPVI
;
A
#
# COMPACT_ATOMS: atom_id res chain seq x y z
N MET A 1 -3.45 1.50 3.49
CA MET A 1 -2.26 1.32 2.61
C MET A 1 -1.70 -0.10 2.78
N LEU A 2 -1.23 -0.78 1.72
CA LEU A 2 -0.62 -2.12 1.82
C LEU A 2 0.85 -2.10 1.38
N GLN A 3 1.69 -2.73 2.18
CA GLN A 3 3.05 -3.10 1.81
C GLN A 3 3.11 -4.61 1.71
N HIS A 4 3.40 -5.07 0.50
CA HIS A 4 3.37 -6.48 0.18
C HIS A 4 4.71 -6.87 -0.41
N VAL A 5 5.45 -7.67 0.34
CA VAL A 5 6.77 -8.14 -0.04
C VAL A 5 6.66 -9.50 -0.70
N THR A 6 7.17 -9.63 -1.93
CA THR A 6 7.17 -10.91 -2.68
C THR A 6 8.56 -11.28 -3.13
N ASP A 7 8.70 -12.54 -3.53
CA ASP A 7 9.79 -12.98 -4.38
C ASP A 7 9.76 -12.31 -5.78
N LEU A 8 10.79 -12.57 -6.60
CA LEU A 8 10.92 -12.06 -7.96
C LEU A 8 9.78 -12.51 -8.89
N SER A 9 9.30 -13.74 -8.73
CA SER A 9 8.20 -14.28 -9.55
C SER A 9 6.85 -13.66 -9.17
N GLY A 10 6.76 -13.05 -7.99
CA GLY A 10 5.55 -12.42 -7.48
C GLY A 10 4.47 -13.41 -7.04
N ARG A 11 4.81 -14.69 -6.90
CA ARG A 11 3.88 -15.76 -6.50
C ARG A 11 3.91 -16.01 -5.01
N GLU A 12 5.09 -15.94 -4.40
CA GLU A 12 5.29 -16.22 -2.98
C GLU A 12 5.34 -14.92 -2.19
N THR A 13 4.56 -14.89 -1.11
CA THR A 13 4.39 -13.70 -0.26
C THR A 13 5.20 -13.87 1.01
N LEU A 14 6.16 -12.98 1.24
CA LEU A 14 7.01 -13.04 2.43
C LEU A 14 6.36 -12.28 3.59
N VAL A 15 5.95 -11.04 3.33
CA VAL A 15 5.40 -10.16 4.36
C VAL A 15 4.26 -9.31 3.78
N PRO A 16 3.00 -9.66 4.09
CA PRO A 16 1.87 -8.78 3.90
C PRO A 16 1.60 -7.96 5.18
N ILE A 17 1.75 -6.63 5.10
CA ILE A 17 1.38 -5.72 6.20
C ILE A 17 0.54 -4.57 5.65
N THR A 18 -0.59 -4.29 6.31
CA THR A 18 -1.44 -3.13 6.02
C THR A 18 -1.27 -2.04 7.07
N GLY A 19 -1.54 -0.79 6.69
CA GLY A 19 -1.58 0.35 7.62
C GLY A 19 -2.64 0.19 8.72
N GLY A 20 -3.76 -0.48 8.41
CA GLY A 20 -4.82 -0.77 9.39
C GLY A 20 -4.40 -1.74 10.50
N MET A 21 -3.38 -2.59 10.28
CA MET A 21 -2.84 -3.44 11.35
C MET A 21 -2.13 -2.64 12.45
N LYS A 22 -1.72 -1.40 12.16
CA LYS A 22 -0.90 -0.58 13.06
C LYS A 22 -1.69 0.52 13.76
N VAL A 23 -2.91 0.80 13.32
CA VAL A 23 -3.73 1.87 13.86
C VAL A 23 -5.12 1.35 14.18
N LYS A 24 -5.69 1.80 15.31
CA LYS A 24 -7.02 1.33 15.78
C LYS A 24 -8.19 2.06 15.11
N ALA A 25 -7.94 3.20 14.48
CA ALA A 25 -8.95 4.05 13.86
C ALA A 25 -9.00 3.81 12.34
N ASP A 26 -10.18 3.51 11.82
CA ASP A 26 -10.39 3.17 10.41
C ASP A 26 -10.04 4.32 9.46
N ARG A 27 -10.24 5.57 9.89
CA ARG A 27 -9.89 6.76 9.10
C ARG A 27 -8.39 6.91 8.86
N ASP A 28 -7.58 6.38 9.76
CA ASP A 28 -6.13 6.58 9.79
C ASP A 28 -5.35 5.50 9.02
N GLU A 29 -6.03 4.53 8.40
CA GLU A 29 -5.42 3.49 7.57
C GLU A 29 -4.63 4.00 6.35
N SER A 30 -4.99 5.20 5.88
CA SER A 30 -4.35 5.89 4.76
C SER A 30 -3.34 6.94 5.21
N SER A 31 -3.24 7.19 6.52
CA SER A 31 -2.36 8.19 7.11
C SER A 31 -0.89 7.89 6.82
N PRO A 32 -0.06 8.92 6.56
CA PRO A 32 1.37 8.72 6.36
C PRO A 32 2.08 8.14 7.60
N TYR A 33 1.53 8.35 8.79
CA TYR A 33 2.06 7.80 10.04
C TYR A 33 1.88 6.28 10.10
N ALA A 34 0.69 5.77 9.79
CA ALA A 34 0.39 4.34 9.73
C ALA A 34 1.29 3.62 8.72
N ALA A 35 1.52 4.25 7.56
CA ALA A 35 2.40 3.76 6.51
C ALA A 35 3.87 3.64 6.95
N MET A 36 4.35 4.62 7.72
CA MET A 36 5.72 4.61 8.24
C MET A 36 5.93 3.46 9.22
N LEU A 37 5.01 3.26 10.16
CA LEU A 37 5.09 2.16 11.14
C LEU A 37 5.11 0.82 10.42
N ALA A 38 4.16 0.60 9.50
CA ALA A 38 4.11 -0.61 8.69
C ALA A 38 5.43 -0.88 7.94
N ALA A 39 6.09 0.16 7.40
CA ALA A 39 7.37 0.03 6.70
C ALA A 39 8.52 -0.39 7.62
N GLN A 40 8.53 0.08 8.86
CA GLN A 40 9.54 -0.33 9.83
C GLN A 40 9.39 -1.81 10.18
N ASP A 41 8.16 -2.29 10.37
CA ASP A 41 7.89 -3.69 10.65
C ASP A 41 8.23 -4.61 9.47
N VAL A 42 7.88 -4.18 8.25
CA VAL A 42 8.27 -4.91 7.02
C VAL A 42 9.79 -5.01 6.94
N ALA A 43 10.51 -3.91 7.16
CA ALA A 43 11.97 -3.90 7.11
C ALA A 43 12.59 -4.81 8.19
N GLN A 44 12.03 -4.84 9.39
CA GLN A 44 12.51 -5.72 10.46
C GLN A 44 12.33 -7.20 10.08
N ARG A 45 11.14 -7.58 9.60
CA ARG A 45 10.89 -8.96 9.12
C ARG A 45 11.78 -9.33 7.94
N CYS A 46 12.04 -8.39 7.02
CA CYS A 46 12.94 -8.63 5.90
C CYS A 46 14.37 -8.87 6.36
N LYS A 47 14.83 -8.18 7.42
CA LYS A 47 16.17 -8.41 8.02
C LYS A 47 16.27 -9.78 8.68
N GLU A 48 15.23 -10.22 9.38
CA GLU A 48 15.15 -11.56 9.97
C GLU A 48 15.24 -12.66 8.90
N LEU A 49 14.65 -12.41 7.73
CA LEU A 49 14.71 -13.28 6.55
C LEU A 49 16.02 -13.17 5.76
N GLY A 50 16.93 -12.26 6.12
CA GLY A 50 18.21 -12.07 5.43
C GLY A 50 18.14 -11.27 4.12
N ILE A 51 17.05 -10.53 3.88
CA ILE A 51 16.87 -9.72 2.66
C ILE A 51 17.53 -8.36 2.86
N THR A 52 18.46 -8.01 1.98
CA THR A 52 19.25 -6.77 2.07
C THR A 52 18.83 -5.69 1.08
N ALA A 53 18.20 -6.09 -0.04
CA ALA A 53 17.82 -5.19 -1.13
C ALA A 53 16.45 -5.54 -1.72
N MET A 54 15.72 -4.53 -2.18
CA MET A 54 14.37 -4.69 -2.73
C MET A 54 14.09 -3.74 -3.90
N HIS A 55 13.29 -4.19 -4.85
CA HIS A 55 12.68 -3.35 -5.88
C HIS A 55 11.31 -2.87 -5.42
N VAL A 56 11.05 -1.59 -5.62
CA VAL A 56 9.80 -0.98 -5.18
C VAL A 56 8.90 -0.78 -6.39
N LYS A 57 7.75 -1.46 -6.40
CA LYS A 57 6.69 -1.21 -7.38
C LYS A 57 5.55 -0.44 -6.73
N LEU A 58 5.43 0.82 -7.11
CA LEU A 58 4.36 1.69 -6.65
C LEU A 58 3.07 1.34 -7.40
N ARG A 59 1.93 1.20 -6.69
CA ARG A 59 0.61 1.20 -7.32
C ARG A 59 -0.36 2.12 -6.60
N ALA A 60 -1.11 2.87 -7.39
CA ALA A 60 -2.39 3.42 -6.99
C ALA A 60 -3.53 2.44 -7.35
N THR A 61 -4.74 2.77 -6.90
CA THR A 61 -5.94 1.97 -7.23
C THR A 61 -6.12 1.80 -8.75
N GLY A 62 -5.85 2.85 -9.53
CA GLY A 62 -5.83 2.82 -11.00
C GLY A 62 -7.18 2.43 -11.64
N GLY A 63 -7.11 1.94 -12.89
CA GLY A 63 -8.29 1.59 -13.68
C GLY A 63 -9.22 2.77 -13.89
N ASN A 64 -10.49 2.61 -13.49
CA ASN A 64 -11.50 3.67 -13.52
C ASN A 64 -11.47 4.62 -12.33
N LYS A 65 -10.61 4.37 -11.34
CA LYS A 65 -10.50 5.18 -10.12
C LYS A 65 -9.31 6.15 -10.26
N THR A 66 -8.81 6.62 -9.14
CA THR A 66 -7.68 7.54 -9.07
C THR A 66 -6.39 6.85 -9.49
N LYS A 67 -5.66 7.48 -10.42
CA LYS A 67 -4.32 7.06 -10.86
C LYS A 67 -3.22 7.60 -9.93
N THR A 68 -3.53 8.62 -9.14
CA THR A 68 -2.59 9.21 -8.18
C THR A 68 -2.36 8.27 -7.00
N PRO A 69 -1.10 7.97 -6.64
CA PRO A 69 -0.77 7.19 -5.46
C PRO A 69 -1.25 7.92 -4.19
N GLY A 70 -1.57 7.14 -3.15
CA GLY A 70 -2.12 7.68 -1.90
C GLY A 70 -1.08 8.42 -1.05
N PRO A 71 -1.53 9.20 -0.05
CA PRO A 71 -0.65 10.03 0.77
C PRO A 71 0.42 9.25 1.55
N GLY A 72 0.17 7.98 1.89
CA GLY A 72 1.14 7.11 2.56
C GLY A 72 2.25 6.54 1.68
N ALA A 73 2.15 6.65 0.35
CA ALA A 73 3.12 6.03 -0.57
C ALA A 73 4.55 6.58 -0.38
N GLN A 74 4.68 7.91 -0.36
CA GLN A 74 5.96 8.58 -0.19
C GLN A 74 6.56 8.36 1.21
N SER A 75 5.71 8.33 2.24
CA SER A 75 6.18 8.13 3.61
C SER A 75 6.72 6.72 3.85
N ALA A 76 6.08 5.69 3.28
CA ALA A 76 6.61 4.32 3.35
C ALA A 76 7.95 4.17 2.63
N LEU A 77 8.10 4.76 1.44
CA LEU A 77 9.36 4.70 0.68
C LEU A 77 10.50 5.36 1.46
N ARG A 78 10.23 6.52 2.08
CA ARG A 78 11.18 7.19 2.98
C ARG A 78 11.51 6.34 4.21
N ALA A 79 10.53 5.66 4.79
CA ALA A 79 10.72 4.80 5.96
C ALA A 79 11.57 3.56 5.65
N LEU A 80 11.36 2.93 4.49
CA LEU A 80 12.19 1.82 4.01
C LEU A 80 13.65 2.27 3.81
N ALA A 81 13.87 3.43 3.18
CA ALA A 81 15.22 4.00 3.05
C ALA A 81 15.87 4.25 4.42
N ARG A 82 15.12 4.81 5.38
CA ARG A 82 15.61 5.09 6.74
C ARG A 82 15.93 3.81 7.53
N SER A 83 15.22 2.73 7.27
CA SER A 83 15.44 1.43 7.93
C SER A 83 16.72 0.72 7.49
N GLY A 84 17.42 1.23 6.47
CA GLY A 84 18.69 0.69 5.98
C GLY A 84 18.55 -0.39 4.91
N MET A 85 17.38 -0.52 4.27
CA MET A 85 17.17 -1.41 3.14
C MET A 85 17.73 -0.78 1.86
N LYS A 86 18.47 -1.54 1.04
CA LYS A 86 18.96 -1.04 -0.25
C LYS A 86 17.81 -1.00 -1.25
N ILE A 87 17.45 0.20 -1.69
CA ILE A 87 16.40 0.41 -2.70
C ILE A 87 17.03 0.26 -4.09
N GLY A 88 16.54 -0.70 -4.86
CA GLY A 88 16.92 -0.87 -6.27
C GLY A 88 16.08 0.00 -7.19
N ARG A 89 15.62 -0.58 -8.30
CA ARG A 89 14.68 0.05 -9.24
C ARG A 89 13.35 0.41 -8.56
N ILE A 90 12.86 1.60 -8.87
CA ILE A 90 11.54 2.09 -8.49
C ILE A 90 10.71 2.20 -9.76
N GLU A 91 9.60 1.46 -9.82
CA GLU A 91 8.71 1.42 -10.98
C GLU A 91 7.29 1.80 -10.56
N ASP A 92 6.61 2.62 -11.35
CA ASP A 92 5.17 2.80 -11.22
C ASP A 92 4.46 1.76 -12.07
N VAL A 93 3.69 0.88 -11.43
CA VAL A 93 2.89 -0.15 -12.08
C VAL A 93 1.39 0.07 -11.82
N THR A 94 0.99 1.33 -11.70
CA THR A 94 -0.42 1.74 -11.74
C THR A 94 -1.11 1.16 -12.97
N PRO A 95 -2.23 0.43 -12.81
CA PRO A 95 -2.93 -0.13 -13.96
C PRO A 95 -3.59 1.00 -14.75
N ILE A 96 -3.05 1.30 -15.92
CA ILE A 96 -3.60 2.25 -16.88
C ILE A 96 -4.36 1.45 -17.94
N PRO A 97 -5.71 1.55 -17.98
CA PRO A 97 -6.48 0.85 -19.00
C PRO A 97 -6.33 1.55 -20.36
N THR A 98 -6.26 0.78 -21.45
CA THR A 98 -6.24 1.31 -22.83
C THR A 98 -7.56 2.01 -23.16
N ASP A 99 -8.68 1.39 -22.78
CA ASP A 99 -10.03 1.97 -22.79
C ASP A 99 -10.66 1.89 -21.39
N SER A 100 -11.34 2.96 -20.96
CA SER A 100 -11.97 2.98 -19.63
C SER A 100 -13.43 2.56 -19.69
N THR A 101 -13.85 1.68 -18.78
CA THR A 101 -15.28 1.45 -18.54
C THR A 101 -15.88 2.64 -17.76
N ARG A 102 -17.21 2.75 -17.70
CA ARG A 102 -17.87 3.87 -17.03
C ARG A 102 -17.43 3.98 -15.55
N ARG A 103 -16.96 5.17 -15.16
CA ARG A 103 -16.57 5.45 -13.76
C ARG A 103 -17.78 5.42 -12.82
N LYS A 104 -17.54 5.05 -11.56
CA LYS A 104 -18.57 5.06 -10.52
C LYS A 104 -19.00 6.51 -10.22
N GLY A 105 -20.25 6.82 -10.52
CA GLY A 105 -20.84 8.15 -10.41
C GLY A 105 -21.89 8.34 -11.51
N GLY A 106 -22.90 9.17 -11.26
CA GLY A 106 -23.78 9.62 -12.34
C GLY A 106 -22.97 10.38 -13.41
N ILE A 107 -23.60 10.73 -14.53
CA ILE A 107 -22.98 11.60 -15.55
C ILE A 107 -22.49 12.90 -14.92
N ARG A 108 -23.21 13.38 -13.91
CA ARG A 108 -22.91 14.61 -13.15
C ARG A 108 -21.89 14.42 -12.02
N GLY A 109 -21.28 13.24 -11.90
CA GLY A 109 -20.27 12.94 -10.87
C GLY A 109 -20.85 12.75 -9.46
N ARG A 110 -19.97 12.79 -8.45
CA ARG A 110 -20.33 12.79 -7.03
C ARG A 110 -20.69 14.22 -6.61
N ARG A 111 -21.93 14.42 -6.16
CA ARG A 111 -22.37 15.68 -5.54
C ARG A 111 -22.19 15.56 -4.04
N LEU A 112 -21.23 16.31 -3.49
CA LEU A 112 -21.14 16.50 -2.05
C LEU A 112 -22.06 17.67 -1.72
N CYS A 113 -23.24 17.38 -1.17
CA CYS A 113 -24.01 18.45 -0.53
C CYS A 113 -23.22 18.88 0.71
N PHE A 114 -22.66 20.08 0.66
CA PHE A 114 -22.05 20.79 1.79
C PHE A 114 -23.16 21.22 2.77
N ILE A 115 -23.99 20.30 3.24
CA ILE A 115 -24.92 20.57 4.34
C ILE A 115 -24.25 20.09 5.61
N PHE A 116 -23.64 21.07 6.26
CA PHE A 116 -23.56 21.25 7.72
C PHE A 116 -23.15 20.00 8.53
N TRP A 117 -21.84 19.88 8.73
CA TRP A 117 -21.20 18.92 9.64
C TRP A 117 -20.78 19.65 10.92
N LEU A 118 -21.76 20.22 11.63
CA LEU A 118 -21.65 20.61 13.03
C LEU A 118 -22.78 19.88 13.75
N GLN A 119 -22.42 19.13 14.79
CA GLN A 119 -23.27 18.27 15.63
C GLN A 119 -23.65 16.89 15.06
N LEU A 120 -22.88 15.86 15.42
CA LEU A 120 -23.29 14.80 16.35
C LEU A 120 -22.30 13.63 16.29
N GLU A 121 -21.50 13.51 17.36
CA GLU A 121 -20.99 12.23 17.83
C GLU A 121 -22.18 11.26 18.01
N ASP A 122 -22.13 10.08 17.38
CA ASP A 122 -22.22 8.82 18.13
C ASP A 122 -21.95 7.56 17.26
N PRO A 123 -21.47 6.45 17.88
CA PRO A 123 -20.90 5.29 17.22
C PRO A 123 -21.84 4.07 17.29
N PHE A 124 -22.30 3.51 16.17
CA PHE A 124 -22.85 2.15 16.19
C PHE A 124 -22.89 1.46 14.81
N MET A 125 -22.04 0.44 14.66
CA MET A 125 -22.29 -0.88 14.05
C MET A 125 -22.91 -0.97 12.65
N GLU A 126 -22.10 -1.38 11.66
CA GLU A 126 -22.48 -2.49 10.77
C GLU A 126 -21.25 -3.25 10.24
N SER A 127 -20.88 -4.23 11.04
CA SER A 127 -20.09 -5.41 10.70
C SER A 127 -20.91 -6.35 9.82
N SER A 128 -20.56 -6.49 8.53
CA SER A 128 -20.77 -7.75 7.75
C SER A 128 -20.35 -7.68 6.27
N LEU A 129 -20.00 -6.52 5.70
CA LEU A 129 -19.59 -6.42 4.27
C LEU A 129 -18.10 -6.12 4.04
N CYS A 130 -17.27 -6.20 5.09
CA CYS A 130 -15.86 -5.78 5.03
C CYS A 130 -14.94 -6.70 4.19
N LEU A 131 -15.41 -7.89 3.79
CA LEU A 131 -14.61 -8.87 3.04
C LEU A 131 -14.61 -8.68 1.51
N ALA A 132 -15.43 -7.80 0.95
CA ALA A 132 -15.58 -7.68 -0.51
C ALA A 132 -14.88 -6.45 -1.17
N LEU A 133 -14.20 -5.61 -0.38
CA LEU A 133 -13.43 -4.45 -0.89
C LEU A 133 -11.92 -4.58 -0.65
N TYR A 134 -11.47 -5.82 -0.47
CA TYR A 134 -10.11 -6.32 -0.51
C TYR A 134 -9.47 -6.14 -1.91
N LEU A 135 -9.32 -4.91 -2.40
CA LEU A 135 -8.55 -4.67 -3.63
C LEU A 135 -7.95 -3.26 -3.73
N LEU A 136 -6.66 -3.24 -3.36
CA LEU A 136 -5.56 -2.51 -3.97
C LEU A 136 -5.43 -0.99 -3.72
N HIS A 137 -4.76 -0.66 -2.61
CA HIS A 137 -3.63 0.28 -2.62
C HIS A 137 -2.34 -0.54 -2.38
N LEU A 138 -1.92 -1.28 -3.42
CA LEU A 138 -0.77 -2.18 -3.39
C LEU A 138 0.53 -1.37 -3.60
N CYS A 139 1.38 -1.21 -2.60
CA CYS A 139 2.82 -1.14 -2.88
C CYS A 139 3.32 -2.58 -2.93
N VAL A 140 3.58 -3.10 -4.13
CA VAL A 140 4.26 -4.40 -4.27
C VAL A 140 5.75 -4.11 -4.18
N VAL A 141 6.36 -4.47 -3.07
CA VAL A 141 7.81 -4.46 -2.96
C VAL A 141 8.28 -5.83 -3.45
N VAL A 142 8.79 -5.89 -4.68
CA VAL A 142 9.36 -7.11 -5.26
C VAL A 142 10.78 -7.24 -4.73
N VAL A 143 11.05 -8.28 -3.96
CA VAL A 143 12.40 -8.61 -3.50
C VAL A 143 13.20 -9.09 -4.68
N ASN A 144 14.41 -8.56 -4.83
CA ASN A 144 15.39 -9.16 -5.71
C ASN A 144 16.30 -10.08 -4.89
N SER A 145 16.24 -11.37 -5.21
CA SER A 145 17.08 -12.43 -4.67
C SER A 145 18.34 -12.63 -5.53
N GLU A 146 19.08 -11.56 -5.81
CA GLU A 146 20.39 -11.63 -6.51
C GLU A 146 21.60 -11.54 -5.56
N GLN A 147 21.47 -11.96 -4.31
CA GLN A 147 22.60 -12.14 -3.37
C GLN A 147 22.61 -13.52 -2.69
N ILE A 148 22.11 -14.56 -3.36
CA ILE A 148 22.43 -15.97 -3.02
C ILE A 148 23.72 -16.44 -3.74
N CYS A 149 24.28 -15.65 -4.66
CA CYS A 149 25.46 -16.04 -5.44
C CYS A 149 26.67 -15.14 -5.24
N SER A 150 27.23 -15.11 -4.03
CA SER A 150 28.69 -15.08 -3.88
C SER A 150 29.05 -15.88 -2.63
N PRO A 151 29.63 -17.08 -2.75
CA PRO A 151 30.16 -17.79 -1.61
C PRO A 151 31.26 -16.95 -0.98
N VAL A 152 31.19 -16.82 0.34
CA VAL A 152 32.31 -16.38 1.18
C VAL A 152 33.45 -17.37 0.96
N ILE A 153 34.47 -16.96 0.20
CA ILE A 153 35.85 -17.48 0.23
C ILE A 153 36.76 -16.25 0.25
#